data_AF-A0A8J7SXV4-F1
#
_entry.id   AF-A0A8J7SXV4-F1
#
_cell.length_a   1.000
_cell.length_b   1.000
_cell.length_c   1.000
_cell.angle_alpha   90.00
_cell.angle_beta   90.00
_cell.angle_gamma   90.00
#
_symmetry.space_group_name_H-M   'P 1'
#
loop_
_entity.id
_entity.type
_entity.pdbx_description
1 polymer ?
#
loop_
_entity_poly.entity_id
_entity_poly.type
_entity_poly.pdbx_seq_one_letter_code
_entity_poly.pdbx_strand_id
1 'polypeptide(L)'
;MKRTLPYLALVVFVGVLGLSWITHGTGVVKNDPKRHISIPAQLTVPLQVQSAYNGTDVYFRYRWPSPNAGIHHDVLRFTKGAWVVQGSAVPGSQPDGLHEDRVAMMVDDGSVPEFGRYGGYVAIGNKLAGFTDEASGREVREHPYLGKKLGLDEPTKYLPATRTNLKDWTAVAPEAEQQRLLAAGYFLDLWHWRAHRSNPVGLADDQYVAAGRLSDSGRGAYTTNWDGAKKQPRLMFDPAKVGRTTLKWDDLAKGKIGQGDVYYLREDQAIAFDAAATWQEGDTIPRRILRAAQGSRADIGVSGQARWADGFWQVTLRRKMDTGKPTEDKIFRDGGVYQVAFAIHRQATGGRWHYVSLPFTLGLGREAEIQAAKFEGEAPDWRQAAVNVTLFYPGQVNWPHLNSARHAGASNIKRGVPVRYRHSEEQLAHYGIEAEFTDAIRGQWLLTMLAGIALIVAFGVGLNLPLKRKQGH
;
A
#
# COMPACT_ATOMS: atom_id res chain seq x y z
N MET A 1 -39.84 -40.01 -33.01
CA MET A 1 -38.69 -39.81 -32.09
C MET A 1 -37.30 -40.22 -32.63
N LYS A 2 -37.14 -40.76 -33.86
CA LYS A 2 -35.90 -41.45 -34.29
C LYS A 2 -34.88 -40.64 -35.11
N ARG A 3 -35.19 -39.41 -35.54
CA ARG A 3 -34.26 -38.51 -36.27
C ARG A 3 -33.76 -37.33 -35.44
N THR A 4 -34.39 -37.01 -34.31
CA THR A 4 -34.10 -35.81 -33.51
C THR A 4 -32.85 -35.93 -32.64
N LEU A 5 -32.47 -37.14 -32.22
CA LEU A 5 -31.34 -37.37 -31.31
C LEU A 5 -29.95 -36.94 -31.84
N PRO A 6 -29.54 -37.27 -33.09
CA PRO A 6 -28.23 -36.84 -33.60
C PRO A 6 -28.17 -35.33 -33.86
N TYR A 7 -29.28 -34.71 -34.29
CA TYR A 7 -29.36 -33.25 -34.39
C TYR A 7 -29.31 -32.59 -33.03
N LEU A 8 -29.97 -33.16 -32.01
CA LEU A 8 -29.88 -32.69 -30.63
C LEU A 8 -28.45 -32.79 -30.10
N ALA A 9 -27.74 -33.89 -30.36
CA ALA A 9 -26.35 -34.07 -29.99
C ALA A 9 -25.41 -33.06 -30.68
N LEU A 10 -25.66 -32.76 -31.97
CA LEU A 10 -24.90 -31.75 -32.71
C LEU A 10 -25.19 -30.33 -32.19
N VAL A 11 -26.45 -30.00 -31.91
CA VAL A 11 -26.83 -28.69 -31.34
C VAL A 11 -26.23 -28.52 -29.94
N VAL A 12 -26.25 -29.57 -29.11
CA VAL A 12 -25.58 -29.57 -27.81
C VAL A 12 -24.07 -29.41 -27.98
N PHE A 13 -23.44 -30.13 -28.91
CA PHE A 13 -22.01 -30.02 -29.18
C PHE A 13 -21.61 -28.60 -29.60
N VAL A 14 -22.30 -28.02 -30.60
CA VAL A 14 -22.03 -26.65 -31.08
C VAL A 14 -22.33 -25.61 -29.99
N GLY A 15 -23.40 -25.80 -29.22
CA GLY A 15 -23.74 -24.93 -28.09
C GLY A 15 -22.70 -24.96 -26.98
N VAL A 16 -22.23 -26.15 -26.59
CA VAL A 16 -21.17 -26.34 -25.57
C VAL A 16 -19.82 -25.81 -26.08
N LEU A 17 -19.49 -26.03 -27.36
CA LEU A 17 -18.28 -25.50 -27.97
C LEU A 17 -18.30 -23.96 -28.03
N GLY A 18 -19.43 -23.36 -28.42
CA GLY A 18 -19.62 -21.91 -28.43
C GLY A 18 -19.55 -21.31 -27.03
N LEU A 19 -20.21 -21.94 -26.04
CA LEU A 19 -20.12 -21.53 -24.64
C LEU A 19 -18.69 -21.65 -24.13
N SER A 20 -17.99 -22.75 -24.43
CA SER A 20 -16.58 -22.94 -24.07
C SER A 20 -15.70 -21.86 -24.70
N TRP A 21 -15.90 -21.54 -25.99
CA TRP A 21 -15.14 -20.49 -26.69
C TRP A 21 -15.33 -19.11 -26.07
N ILE A 22 -16.58 -18.74 -25.75
CA ILE A 22 -16.90 -17.43 -25.14
C ILE A 22 -16.39 -17.34 -23.69
N THR A 23 -16.37 -18.47 -22.97
CA THR A 23 -15.95 -18.52 -21.56
C THR A 23 -14.45 -18.80 -21.39
N HIS A 24 -13.73 -19.18 -22.44
CA HIS A 24 -12.29 -19.40 -22.39
C HIS A 24 -11.54 -18.05 -22.39
N GLY A 25 -10.79 -17.79 -21.32
CA GLY A 25 -9.78 -16.73 -21.29
C GLY A 25 -10.26 -15.28 -21.15
N THR A 26 -11.57 -14.99 -21.10
CA THR A 26 -12.05 -13.62 -20.89
C THR A 26 -13.21 -13.58 -19.89
N GLY A 27 -13.12 -12.73 -18.86
CA GLY A 27 -14.31 -12.30 -18.11
C GLY A 27 -14.23 -12.28 -16.58
N VAL A 28 -13.24 -12.93 -15.94
CA VAL A 28 -13.17 -13.00 -14.47
C VAL A 28 -12.35 -11.84 -13.87
N VAL A 29 -11.16 -11.58 -14.42
CA VAL A 29 -10.26 -10.53 -13.91
C VAL A 29 -10.71 -9.17 -14.44
N LYS A 30 -11.25 -8.35 -13.54
CA LYS A 30 -11.73 -6.99 -13.84
C LYS A 30 -11.81 -6.16 -12.57
N ASN A 31 -11.80 -4.84 -12.70
CA ASN A 31 -12.04 -3.95 -11.56
C ASN A 31 -13.37 -4.27 -10.89
N ASP A 32 -13.36 -4.31 -9.56
CA ASP A 32 -14.53 -4.55 -8.72
C ASP A 32 -14.39 -3.73 -7.43
N PRO A 33 -14.74 -2.43 -7.48
CA PRO A 33 -14.60 -1.55 -6.33
C PRO A 33 -15.37 -2.03 -5.09
N LYS A 34 -16.47 -2.78 -5.25
CA LYS A 34 -17.26 -3.31 -4.13
C LYS A 34 -16.50 -4.37 -3.33
N ARG A 35 -15.57 -5.08 -3.97
CA ARG A 35 -14.65 -6.03 -3.33
C ARG A 35 -13.26 -5.43 -3.07
N HIS A 36 -13.14 -4.10 -3.14
CA HIS A 36 -11.87 -3.41 -3.03
C HIS A 36 -10.84 -3.88 -4.06
N ILE A 37 -11.26 -4.09 -5.31
CA ILE A 37 -10.37 -4.49 -6.40
C ILE A 37 -10.29 -3.38 -7.45
N SER A 38 -9.07 -2.91 -7.67
CA SER A 38 -8.71 -1.97 -8.73
C SER A 38 -7.32 -2.32 -9.20
N ILE A 39 -7.19 -2.68 -10.47
CA ILE A 39 -5.97 -3.22 -11.07
C ILE A 39 -5.31 -2.08 -11.85
N PRO A 40 -4.07 -1.68 -11.51
CA PRO A 40 -3.38 -0.66 -12.26
C PRO A 40 -3.00 -1.19 -13.65
N ALA A 41 -2.96 -0.30 -14.65
CA ALA A 41 -2.55 -0.66 -16.00
C ALA A 41 -1.07 -1.10 -16.06
N GLN A 42 -0.22 -0.47 -15.24
CA GLN A 42 1.19 -0.82 -15.10
C GLN A 42 1.38 -1.64 -13.83
N LEU A 43 1.91 -2.85 -13.94
CA LEU A 43 2.07 -3.77 -12.80
C LEU A 43 3.42 -3.64 -12.09
N THR A 44 4.43 -3.09 -12.77
CA THR A 44 5.77 -2.87 -12.22
C THR A 44 6.26 -1.46 -12.46
N VAL A 45 7.01 -0.90 -11.50
CA VAL A 45 7.54 0.47 -11.55
C VAL A 45 8.99 0.48 -11.03
N PRO A 46 9.94 1.13 -11.72
CA PRO A 46 11.30 1.25 -11.20
C PRO A 46 11.39 2.30 -10.09
N LEU A 47 12.17 2.00 -9.07
CA LEU A 47 12.61 2.92 -8.02
C LEU A 47 14.13 2.95 -7.99
N GLN A 48 14.72 4.12 -8.19
CA GLN A 48 16.15 4.34 -8.01
C GLN A 48 16.42 4.66 -6.54
N VAL A 49 17.33 3.92 -5.93
CA VAL A 49 17.74 4.08 -4.53
C VAL A 49 19.25 4.30 -4.43
N GLN A 50 19.64 5.27 -3.62
CA GLN A 50 21.01 5.45 -3.16
C GLN A 50 21.00 5.69 -1.65
N SER A 51 22.04 5.26 -0.95
CA SER A 51 22.21 5.53 0.48
C SER A 51 23.59 6.07 0.79
N ALA A 52 23.71 6.95 1.78
CA ALA A 52 25.00 7.48 2.21
C ALA A 52 25.01 7.74 3.72
N TYR A 53 26.18 7.78 4.35
CA TYR A 53 26.30 8.04 5.78
C TYR A 53 27.65 8.69 6.13
N ASN A 54 27.69 9.45 7.23
CA ASN A 54 28.90 10.17 7.68
C ASN A 54 29.27 9.86 9.16
N GLY A 55 28.75 8.75 9.70
CA GLY A 55 28.95 8.36 11.10
C GLY A 55 28.03 9.07 12.10
N THR A 56 27.34 10.13 11.70
CA THR A 56 26.31 10.81 12.51
C THR A 56 24.92 10.62 11.91
N ASP A 57 24.81 10.76 10.59
CA ASP A 57 23.56 10.71 9.84
C ASP A 57 23.60 9.66 8.74
N VAL A 58 22.42 9.12 8.43
CA VAL A 58 22.17 8.26 7.28
C VAL A 58 21.18 8.95 6.34
N TYR A 59 21.41 8.78 5.05
CA TYR A 59 20.67 9.39 3.97
C TYR A 59 20.14 8.32 3.03
N PHE A 60 18.92 8.53 2.53
CA PHE A 60 18.32 7.71 1.47
C PHE A 60 17.76 8.62 0.39
N ARG A 61 18.27 8.49 -0.84
CA ARG A 61 17.78 9.20 -2.01
C ARG A 61 16.96 8.26 -2.88
N TYR A 62 15.74 8.67 -3.15
CA TYR A 62 14.74 7.99 -3.95
C TYR A 62 14.46 8.78 -5.23
N ARG A 63 14.32 8.07 -6.35
CA ARG A 63 13.79 8.64 -7.58
C ARG A 63 12.88 7.65 -8.30
N TRP A 64 11.65 8.05 -8.61
CA TRP A 64 10.67 7.18 -9.28
C TRP A 64 9.79 7.97 -10.26
N PRO A 65 9.27 7.34 -11.32
CA PRO A 65 8.40 7.99 -12.27
C PRO A 65 7.00 8.20 -11.65
N SER A 66 6.44 9.39 -11.81
CA SER A 66 5.04 9.67 -11.47
C SER A 66 4.40 10.57 -12.53
N PRO A 67 3.20 10.26 -13.04
CA PRO A 67 2.63 11.00 -14.18
C PRO A 67 2.24 12.44 -13.83
N ASN A 68 2.07 12.71 -12.53
CA ASN A 68 1.85 14.02 -11.96
C ASN A 68 2.54 14.07 -10.60
N ALA A 69 2.61 15.26 -10.00
CA ALA A 69 3.24 15.41 -8.71
C ALA A 69 2.46 14.70 -7.59
N GLY A 70 1.13 14.55 -7.68
CA GLY A 70 0.35 13.96 -6.59
C GLY A 70 0.56 14.70 -5.27
N ILE A 71 0.53 16.04 -5.29
CA ILE A 71 0.77 16.88 -4.10
C ILE A 71 -0.49 17.14 -3.28
N HIS A 72 -1.67 16.78 -3.78
CA HIS A 72 -2.94 17.09 -3.15
C HIS A 72 -3.43 15.93 -2.27
N HIS A 73 -4.26 16.25 -1.28
CA HIS A 73 -4.90 15.29 -0.40
C HIS A 73 -6.35 15.72 -0.14
N ASP A 74 -7.14 14.89 0.52
CA ASP A 74 -8.52 15.21 0.88
C ASP A 74 -8.72 16.63 1.46
N VAL A 75 -9.83 17.24 1.06
CA VAL A 75 -10.18 18.63 1.39
C VAL A 75 -11.57 18.71 2.03
N LEU A 76 -11.86 19.86 2.61
CA LEU A 76 -13.18 20.26 3.05
C LEU A 76 -13.71 21.23 2.00
N ARG A 77 -14.82 20.89 1.36
CA ARG A 77 -15.45 21.72 0.33
C ARG A 77 -16.80 22.21 0.84
N PHE A 78 -17.05 23.51 0.72
CA PHE A 78 -18.38 24.06 0.93
C PHE A 78 -19.24 23.78 -0.30
N THR A 79 -20.31 23.02 -0.11
CA THR A 79 -21.26 22.69 -1.16
C THR A 79 -22.67 22.59 -0.62
N LYS A 80 -23.65 23.14 -1.34
CA LYS A 80 -25.08 23.09 -0.96
C LYS A 80 -25.33 23.57 0.48
N GLY A 81 -24.63 24.61 0.90
CA GLY A 81 -24.77 25.20 2.24
C GLY A 81 -24.08 24.44 3.38
N ALA A 82 -23.25 23.43 3.09
CA ALA A 82 -22.56 22.65 4.11
C ALA A 82 -21.10 22.35 3.73
N TRP A 83 -20.23 22.23 4.75
CA TRP A 83 -18.88 21.70 4.55
C TRP A 83 -18.91 20.18 4.48
N VAL A 84 -18.32 19.62 3.43
CA VAL A 84 -18.21 18.17 3.23
C VAL A 84 -16.77 17.76 2.96
N VAL A 85 -16.42 16.54 3.36
CA VAL A 85 -15.13 15.94 3.01
C VAL A 85 -15.17 15.48 1.56
N GLN A 86 -14.26 16.01 0.74
CA GLN A 86 -14.05 15.64 -0.66
C GLN A 86 -12.66 15.02 -0.82
N GLY A 87 -12.52 14.01 -1.69
CA GLY A 87 -11.21 13.40 -1.95
C GLY A 87 -10.85 12.24 -1.02
N SER A 88 -11.80 11.62 -0.31
CA SER A 88 -11.55 10.41 0.47
C SER A 88 -10.96 9.29 -0.40
N ALA A 89 -10.14 8.42 0.22
CA ALA A 89 -9.54 7.30 -0.49
C ALA A 89 -10.63 6.35 -1.04
N VAL A 90 -10.38 5.81 -2.21
CA VAL A 90 -11.26 4.84 -2.88
C VAL A 90 -10.41 3.69 -3.45
N PRO A 91 -11.03 2.58 -3.87
CA PRO A 91 -10.33 1.55 -4.62
C PRO A 91 -9.67 2.07 -5.89
N GLY A 92 -8.33 2.07 -5.89
CA GLY A 92 -7.50 2.57 -6.99
C GLY A 92 -7.27 4.08 -6.95
N SER A 93 -7.19 4.70 -8.12
CA SER A 93 -6.99 6.14 -8.26
C SER A 93 -8.22 6.93 -7.84
N GLN A 94 -8.03 7.90 -6.96
CA GLN A 94 -9.09 8.79 -6.53
C GLN A 94 -9.44 9.77 -7.67
N PRO A 95 -10.73 9.88 -8.06
CA PRO A 95 -11.14 10.57 -9.29
C PRO A 95 -10.76 12.06 -9.40
N ASP A 96 -10.67 12.76 -8.26
CA ASP A 96 -10.33 14.19 -8.21
C ASP A 96 -8.81 14.44 -8.11
N GLY A 97 -8.00 13.37 -8.09
CA GLY A 97 -6.55 13.50 -7.90
C GLY A 97 -6.14 13.86 -6.47
N LEU A 98 -7.02 13.70 -5.48
CA LEU A 98 -6.84 14.15 -4.10
C LEU A 98 -6.22 13.11 -3.16
N HIS A 99 -5.28 12.32 -3.69
CA HIS A 99 -4.41 11.47 -2.85
C HIS A 99 -2.97 11.70 -3.22
N GLU A 100 -2.17 11.86 -2.18
CA GLU A 100 -0.78 12.25 -2.35
C GLU A 100 0.09 11.08 -2.79
N ASP A 101 1.14 11.40 -3.55
CA ASP A 101 2.25 10.49 -3.81
C ASP A 101 3.08 10.28 -2.53
N ARG A 102 3.64 9.08 -2.40
CA ARG A 102 4.35 8.63 -1.19
C ARG A 102 5.53 7.75 -1.56
N VAL A 103 6.58 7.81 -0.75
CA VAL A 103 7.61 6.78 -0.70
C VAL A 103 7.77 6.33 0.75
N ALA A 104 7.86 5.02 0.94
CA ALA A 104 8.06 4.41 2.24
C ALA A 104 9.16 3.36 2.19
N MET A 105 9.85 3.18 3.31
CA MET A 105 10.88 2.17 3.50
C MET A 105 10.66 1.50 4.85
N MET A 106 10.69 0.17 4.86
CA MET A 106 10.83 -0.63 6.08
C MET A 106 12.29 -1.00 6.29
N VAL A 107 12.76 -0.97 7.53
CA VAL A 107 14.12 -1.35 7.94
C VAL A 107 14.06 -2.39 9.04
N ASP A 108 14.94 -3.39 8.96
CA ASP A 108 15.23 -4.35 10.03
C ASP A 108 16.74 -4.57 10.14
N ASP A 109 17.20 -4.86 11.36
CA ASP A 109 18.59 -5.16 11.72
C ASP A 109 18.85 -6.68 11.86
N GLY A 110 17.95 -7.52 11.34
CA GLY A 110 17.98 -8.97 11.45
C GLY A 110 17.16 -9.52 12.63
N SER A 111 16.57 -8.65 13.44
CA SER A 111 15.71 -9.02 14.57
C SER A 111 14.36 -9.60 14.16
N VAL A 112 13.92 -9.37 12.91
CA VAL A 112 12.70 -9.95 12.32
C VAL A 112 13.14 -10.93 11.21
N PRO A 113 13.44 -12.20 11.55
CA PRO A 113 14.16 -13.11 10.64
C PRO A 113 13.45 -13.36 9.31
N GLU A 114 12.12 -13.30 9.29
CA GLU A 114 11.31 -13.50 8.09
C GLU A 114 11.40 -12.33 7.12
N PHE A 115 11.67 -11.11 7.60
CA PHE A 115 11.64 -9.90 6.79
C PHE A 115 12.70 -9.93 5.68
N GLY A 116 13.92 -10.40 5.98
CA GLY A 116 14.97 -10.53 4.97
C GLY A 116 14.64 -11.55 3.85
N ARG A 117 13.70 -12.46 4.09
CA ARG A 117 13.33 -13.53 3.14
C ARG A 117 12.08 -13.19 2.33
N TYR A 118 11.15 -12.44 2.92
CA TYR A 118 9.81 -12.23 2.38
C TYR A 118 9.40 -10.75 2.30
N GLY A 119 10.20 -9.82 2.82
CA GLY A 119 9.94 -8.39 2.80
C GLY A 119 8.61 -8.04 3.46
N GLY A 120 7.90 -7.08 2.87
CA GLY A 120 6.64 -6.57 3.42
C GLY A 120 5.53 -7.62 3.60
N TYR A 121 5.58 -8.78 2.93
CA TYR A 121 4.56 -9.83 3.07
C TYR A 121 4.40 -10.32 4.50
N VAL A 122 5.46 -10.30 5.32
CA VAL A 122 5.39 -10.73 6.73
C VAL A 122 4.47 -9.83 7.57
N ALA A 123 4.29 -8.57 7.15
CA ALA A 123 3.46 -7.59 7.83
C ALA A 123 2.01 -7.57 7.31
N ILE A 124 1.68 -8.39 6.29
CA ILE A 124 0.35 -8.46 5.69
C ILE A 124 -0.46 -9.55 6.38
N GLY A 125 -1.10 -9.21 7.50
CA GLY A 125 -1.93 -10.13 8.27
C GLY A 125 -3.29 -10.47 7.65
N ASN A 126 -4.11 -11.20 8.41
CA ASN A 126 -5.51 -11.47 8.05
C ASN A 126 -6.38 -10.20 8.12
N LYS A 127 -7.38 -10.11 7.23
CA LYS A 127 -8.45 -9.08 7.21
C LYS A 127 -7.99 -7.62 7.29
N LEU A 128 -6.87 -7.29 6.66
CA LEU A 128 -6.35 -5.93 6.67
C LEU A 128 -7.22 -4.95 5.88
N ALA A 129 -7.11 -3.66 6.21
CA ALA A 129 -7.80 -2.57 5.52
C ALA A 129 -7.54 -2.60 4.01
N GLY A 130 -8.61 -2.45 3.24
CA GLY A 130 -8.63 -2.52 1.78
C GLY A 130 -8.69 -3.94 1.21
N PHE A 131 -8.69 -4.99 2.02
CA PHE A 131 -8.94 -6.36 1.55
C PHE A 131 -10.45 -6.58 1.31
N THR A 132 -10.78 -7.60 0.51
CA THR A 132 -12.17 -8.00 0.22
C THR A 132 -12.90 -8.43 1.51
N ASP A 133 -12.17 -9.00 2.47
CA ASP A 133 -12.66 -9.51 3.74
C ASP A 133 -12.24 -8.67 4.95
N GLU A 134 -11.91 -7.38 4.72
CA GLU A 134 -11.39 -6.47 5.74
C GLU A 134 -12.23 -6.47 7.03
N ALA A 135 -11.56 -6.31 8.18
CA ALA A 135 -12.25 -6.08 9.43
C ALA A 135 -12.81 -4.66 9.46
N SER A 136 -14.01 -4.48 10.01
CA SER A 136 -14.59 -3.15 10.11
C SER A 136 -13.82 -2.30 11.11
N GLY A 137 -13.71 -0.99 10.86
CA GLY A 137 -13.05 -0.09 11.81
C GLY A 137 -13.77 -0.03 13.17
N ARG A 138 -15.05 -0.41 13.24
CA ARG A 138 -15.78 -0.56 14.51
C ARG A 138 -15.20 -1.69 15.35
N GLU A 139 -15.03 -2.87 14.76
CA GLU A 139 -14.45 -4.03 15.45
C GLU A 139 -13.04 -3.71 15.97
N VAL A 140 -12.22 -3.02 15.17
CA VAL A 140 -10.87 -2.61 15.60
C VAL A 140 -10.93 -1.66 16.79
N ARG A 141 -11.76 -0.61 16.74
CA ARG A 141 -11.91 0.36 17.85
C ARG A 141 -12.49 -0.26 19.12
N GLU A 142 -13.28 -1.31 19.00
CA GLU A 142 -13.86 -2.05 20.12
C GLU A 142 -12.87 -3.07 20.72
N HIS A 143 -11.88 -3.52 19.95
CA HIS A 143 -10.86 -4.47 20.40
C HIS A 143 -10.08 -3.93 21.63
N PRO A 144 -9.97 -4.70 22.74
CA PRO A 144 -9.38 -4.22 24.00
C PRO A 144 -7.93 -3.72 23.86
N TYR A 145 -7.09 -4.45 23.12
CA TYR A 145 -5.70 -4.07 22.91
C TYR A 145 -5.52 -3.11 21.72
N LEU A 146 -5.83 -3.56 20.49
CA LEU A 146 -5.61 -2.79 19.26
C LEU A 146 -6.36 -1.45 19.24
N GLY A 147 -7.65 -1.43 19.58
CA GLY A 147 -8.47 -0.21 19.57
C GLY A 147 -8.31 0.61 20.83
N LYS A 148 -8.63 0.04 21.99
CA LYS A 148 -8.70 0.82 23.24
C LYS A 148 -7.34 1.23 23.80
N LYS A 149 -6.31 0.38 23.65
CA LYS A 149 -4.97 0.65 24.18
C LYS A 149 -4.04 1.28 23.16
N LEU A 150 -3.97 0.74 21.93
CA LEU A 150 -3.08 1.27 20.89
C LEU A 150 -3.73 2.38 20.04
N GLY A 151 -5.03 2.62 20.18
CA GLY A 151 -5.73 3.70 19.47
C GLY A 151 -5.90 3.45 17.97
N LEU A 152 -5.79 2.20 17.51
CA LEU A 152 -5.97 1.85 16.11
C LEU A 152 -7.46 1.89 15.72
N ASP A 153 -7.74 2.35 14.51
CA ASP A 153 -9.08 2.44 13.93
C ASP A 153 -9.27 1.52 12.72
N GLU A 154 -8.19 0.96 12.18
CA GLU A 154 -8.16 -0.01 11.11
C GLU A 154 -6.93 -0.94 11.25
N PRO A 155 -7.00 -2.20 10.80
CA PRO A 155 -5.85 -3.10 10.84
C PRO A 155 -5.08 -2.96 9.52
N THR A 156 -3.96 -2.25 9.53
CA THR A 156 -3.19 -2.01 8.29
C THR A 156 -1.99 -2.94 8.13
N LYS A 157 -1.22 -3.17 9.19
CA LYS A 157 -0.02 -4.01 9.22
C LYS A 157 0.21 -4.54 10.63
N TYR A 158 0.75 -5.75 10.77
CA TYR A 158 1.27 -6.29 12.04
C TYR A 158 2.19 -7.48 11.80
N LEU A 159 3.14 -7.71 12.70
CA LEU A 159 4.09 -8.81 12.59
C LEU A 159 3.55 -10.15 13.11
N PRO A 160 3.96 -11.29 12.55
CA PRO A 160 3.39 -12.60 12.85
C PRO A 160 3.46 -12.99 14.33
N ALA A 161 4.61 -12.78 15.00
CA ALA A 161 4.77 -13.19 16.41
C ALA A 161 3.90 -12.39 17.39
N THR A 162 3.31 -11.27 16.94
CA THR A 162 2.38 -10.47 17.77
C THR A 162 0.98 -11.07 17.83
N ARG A 163 0.76 -12.23 17.19
CA ARG A 163 -0.50 -12.98 17.19
C ARG A 163 -0.28 -14.41 17.68
N THR A 164 -1.21 -14.92 18.49
CA THR A 164 -1.23 -16.33 18.90
C THR A 164 -1.81 -17.24 17.80
N ASN A 165 -2.57 -16.67 16.87
CA ASN A 165 -3.10 -17.35 15.70
C ASN A 165 -3.01 -16.46 14.46
N LEU A 166 -2.21 -16.85 13.47
CA LEU A 166 -2.02 -16.07 12.24
C LEU A 166 -3.33 -15.86 11.46
N LYS A 167 -4.28 -16.79 11.56
CA LYS A 167 -5.57 -16.71 10.85
C LYS A 167 -6.58 -15.81 11.54
N ASP A 168 -6.25 -15.23 12.69
CA ASP A 168 -7.16 -14.40 13.46
C ASP A 168 -6.47 -13.10 13.84
N TRP A 169 -6.90 -12.01 13.23
CA TRP A 169 -6.31 -10.68 13.49
C TRP A 169 -6.57 -10.19 14.91
N THR A 170 -7.60 -10.72 15.59
CA THR A 170 -7.97 -10.39 16.98
C THR A 170 -7.17 -11.17 18.01
N ALA A 171 -6.50 -12.26 17.61
CA ALA A 171 -5.74 -13.14 18.50
C ALA A 171 -4.39 -12.52 18.87
N VAL A 172 -4.40 -11.34 19.49
CA VAL A 172 -3.21 -10.61 19.93
C VAL A 172 -2.50 -11.36 21.05
N ALA A 173 -1.18 -11.54 20.93
CA ALA A 173 -0.39 -12.14 22.01
C ALA A 173 -0.46 -11.30 23.29
N PRO A 174 -0.34 -11.92 24.49
CA PRO A 174 -0.43 -11.21 25.76
C PRO A 174 0.49 -9.99 25.82
N GLU A 175 0.09 -8.94 26.54
CA GLU A 175 0.85 -7.69 26.55
C GLU A 175 2.30 -7.84 27.01
N ALA A 176 2.57 -8.67 28.02
CA ALA A 176 3.93 -8.96 28.46
C ALA A 176 4.79 -9.54 27.32
N GLU A 177 4.18 -10.35 26.45
CA GLU A 177 4.85 -10.88 25.26
C GLU A 177 5.08 -9.79 24.21
N GLN A 178 4.12 -8.87 24.01
CA GLN A 178 4.30 -7.72 23.10
C GLN A 178 5.49 -6.84 23.54
N GLN A 179 5.58 -6.56 24.84
CA GLN A 179 6.67 -5.77 25.41
C GLN A 179 8.00 -6.51 25.28
N ARG A 180 8.03 -7.83 25.51
CA ARG A 180 9.23 -8.65 25.32
C ARG A 180 9.70 -8.65 23.87
N LEU A 181 8.79 -8.76 22.91
CA LEU A 181 9.10 -8.68 21.48
C LEU A 181 9.72 -7.33 21.12
N LEU A 182 9.10 -6.22 21.54
CA LEU A 182 9.63 -4.87 21.30
C LEU A 182 11.01 -4.67 21.95
N ALA A 183 11.19 -5.10 23.20
CA ALA A 183 12.46 -5.01 23.91
C ALA A 183 13.57 -5.86 23.24
N ALA A 184 13.20 -6.96 22.60
CA ALA A 184 14.09 -7.79 21.79
C ALA A 184 14.33 -7.23 20.37
N GLY A 185 13.75 -6.07 20.04
CA GLY A 185 13.88 -5.44 18.74
C GLY A 185 12.91 -5.96 17.67
N TYR A 186 11.98 -6.86 17.98
CA TYR A 186 11.05 -7.45 17.01
C TYR A 186 9.99 -6.44 16.53
N PHE A 187 10.41 -5.54 15.66
CA PHE A 187 9.61 -4.55 14.95
C PHE A 187 10.31 -4.18 13.64
N LEU A 188 9.55 -3.64 12.68
CA LEU A 188 10.10 -3.01 11.49
C LEU A 188 10.00 -1.51 11.64
N ASP A 189 11.12 -0.81 11.57
CA ASP A 189 11.15 0.65 11.47
C ASP A 189 10.57 1.06 10.10
N LEU A 190 9.72 2.09 10.06
CA LEU A 190 8.90 2.48 8.91
C LEU A 190 9.01 3.98 8.64
N TRP A 191 9.82 4.31 7.64
CA TRP A 191 9.96 5.66 7.12
C TRP A 191 8.85 5.92 6.12
N HIS A 192 8.14 7.04 6.21
CA HIS A 192 7.01 7.32 5.32
C HIS A 192 6.93 8.79 4.92
N TRP A 193 7.53 9.13 3.78
CA TRP A 193 7.41 10.47 3.20
C TRP A 193 6.10 10.61 2.40
N ARG A 194 5.51 11.80 2.49
CA ARG A 194 4.17 12.11 1.97
C ARG A 194 4.16 13.49 1.30
N ALA A 195 3.77 13.54 0.02
CA ALA A 195 3.86 14.76 -0.77
C ALA A 195 3.01 15.94 -0.25
N HIS A 196 1.86 15.69 0.40
CA HIS A 196 1.03 16.74 1.01
C HIS A 196 1.29 16.87 2.50
N ARG A 197 1.29 15.75 3.22
CA ARG A 197 1.23 15.73 4.68
C ARG A 197 2.56 15.91 5.40
N SER A 198 3.70 15.74 4.72
CA SER A 198 5.02 15.84 5.37
C SER A 198 6.01 16.69 4.56
N ASN A 199 5.95 16.64 3.23
CA ASN A 199 6.86 17.40 2.37
C ASN A 199 6.86 18.92 2.61
N PRO A 200 5.71 19.62 2.75
CA PRO A 200 5.71 21.07 2.90
C PRO A 200 6.35 21.59 4.18
N VAL A 201 6.53 20.72 5.17
CA VAL A 201 7.21 21.03 6.43
C VAL A 201 8.59 20.37 6.52
N GLY A 202 9.11 19.81 5.42
CA GLY A 202 10.47 19.25 5.33
C GLY A 202 10.68 17.96 6.11
N LEU A 203 9.64 17.15 6.30
CA LEU A 203 9.67 15.94 7.13
C LEU A 203 9.20 14.69 6.40
N ALA A 204 9.41 13.53 7.02
CA ALA A 204 8.66 12.30 6.78
C ALA A 204 8.01 11.82 8.10
N ASP A 205 6.93 11.04 8.02
CA ASP A 205 6.39 10.38 9.21
C ASP A 205 7.38 9.30 9.67
N ASP A 206 7.74 9.32 10.96
CA ASP A 206 8.48 8.26 11.64
C ASP A 206 7.54 7.33 12.41
N GLN A 207 7.70 6.04 12.17
CA GLN A 207 6.74 4.99 12.53
C GLN A 207 7.43 3.64 12.66
N TYR A 208 6.72 2.66 13.21
CA TYR A 208 7.16 1.26 13.20
C TYR A 208 5.99 0.29 13.06
N VAL A 209 6.29 -0.96 12.69
CA VAL A 209 5.34 -2.07 12.60
C VAL A 209 5.70 -3.12 13.65
N ALA A 210 4.77 -3.35 14.57
CA ALA A 210 4.82 -4.42 15.56
C ALA A 210 3.44 -5.07 15.68
N ALA A 211 2.72 -4.90 16.79
CA ALA A 211 1.35 -5.39 16.96
C ALA A 211 0.33 -4.71 16.04
N GLY A 212 0.72 -3.55 15.50
CA GLY A 212 0.04 -2.76 14.51
C GLY A 212 1.07 -1.91 13.75
N ARG A 213 0.62 -1.10 12.79
CA ARG A 213 1.38 0.06 12.34
C ARG A 213 1.22 1.17 13.37
N LEU A 214 2.30 1.43 14.09
CA LEU A 214 2.34 2.36 15.20
C LEU A 214 3.15 3.58 14.83
N SER A 215 3.17 4.52 15.75
CA SER A 215 3.84 5.78 15.57
C SER A 215 4.84 5.95 16.68
N ASP A 216 5.96 6.53 16.32
CA ASP A 216 6.99 6.92 17.26
C ASP A 216 6.46 7.89 18.30
N SER A 217 7.16 7.95 19.42
CA SER A 217 6.82 8.84 20.52
C SER A 217 6.91 10.31 20.08
N GLY A 218 5.95 11.11 20.54
CA GLY A 218 5.89 12.55 20.27
C GLY A 218 4.75 12.95 19.34
N ARG A 219 4.90 14.10 18.67
CA ARG A 219 3.85 14.76 17.90
C ARG A 219 4.18 14.70 16.41
N GLY A 220 3.22 14.26 15.59
CA GLY A 220 3.43 14.15 14.13
C GLY A 220 3.20 15.44 13.37
N ALA A 221 3.65 15.44 12.11
CA ALA A 221 3.66 16.60 11.21
C ALA A 221 2.27 17.11 10.80
N TYR A 222 1.18 16.39 11.10
CA TYR A 222 -0.17 16.83 10.76
C TYR A 222 -1.25 16.38 11.76
N THR A 223 -2.42 16.98 11.62
CA THR A 223 -3.69 16.57 12.25
C THR A 223 -4.88 16.83 11.31
N THR A 224 -6.08 16.44 11.73
CA THR A 224 -7.32 16.60 10.95
C THR A 224 -8.04 17.91 11.30
N ASN A 225 -8.37 18.69 10.27
CA ASN A 225 -9.08 19.96 10.34
C ASN A 225 -10.61 19.82 10.42
N TRP A 226 -11.14 18.94 11.26
CA TRP A 226 -12.59 18.69 11.29
C TRP A 226 -13.15 18.70 12.70
N ASP A 227 -14.20 19.49 12.92
CA ASP A 227 -15.06 19.41 14.09
C ASP A 227 -16.26 18.52 13.76
N GLY A 228 -16.26 17.29 14.29
CA GLY A 228 -17.34 16.34 14.04
C GLY A 228 -18.67 16.72 14.69
N ALA A 229 -18.65 17.45 15.81
CA ALA A 229 -19.86 17.86 16.51
C ALA A 229 -20.55 19.01 15.77
N LYS A 230 -19.76 19.99 15.31
CA LYS A 230 -20.26 21.15 14.56
C LYS A 230 -20.36 20.92 13.05
N LYS A 231 -19.78 19.83 12.54
CA LYS A 231 -19.70 19.49 11.10
C LYS A 231 -19.09 20.62 10.27
N GLN A 232 -17.98 21.18 10.74
CA GLN A 232 -17.30 22.30 10.09
C GLN A 232 -15.76 22.19 10.25
N PRO A 233 -14.98 22.96 9.46
CA PRO A 233 -13.55 23.09 9.67
C PRO A 233 -13.21 23.67 11.05
N ARG A 234 -12.03 23.33 11.58
CA ARG A 234 -11.52 23.91 12.84
C ARG A 234 -10.76 25.20 12.58
N LEU A 235 -9.99 25.22 11.49
CA LEU A 235 -9.15 26.32 11.05
C LEU A 235 -9.40 26.66 9.58
N MET A 236 -9.11 27.89 9.19
CA MET A 236 -9.06 28.37 7.82
C MET A 236 -7.75 29.11 7.54
N PHE A 237 -7.48 29.45 6.28
CA PHE A 237 -6.30 30.26 5.97
C PHE A 237 -6.39 31.64 6.61
N ASP A 238 -5.26 32.12 7.12
CA ASP A 238 -5.10 33.49 7.57
C ASP A 238 -4.92 34.42 6.36
N PRO A 239 -5.90 35.28 6.02
CA PRO A 239 -5.79 36.17 4.87
C PRO A 239 -4.65 37.18 5.04
N ALA A 240 -4.21 37.50 6.27
CA ALA A 240 -3.07 38.39 6.49
C ALA A 240 -1.73 37.73 6.13
N LYS A 241 -1.65 36.39 6.13
CA LYS A 241 -0.41 35.64 5.84
C LYS A 241 -0.40 35.02 4.44
N VAL A 242 -1.57 34.60 3.95
CA VAL A 242 -1.70 33.82 2.71
C VAL A 242 -2.47 34.60 1.63
N GLY A 243 -3.06 35.75 1.97
CA GLY A 243 -3.82 36.59 1.04
C GLY A 243 -5.19 36.04 0.65
N ARG A 244 -5.67 34.99 1.32
CA ARG A 244 -6.98 34.34 1.09
C ARG A 244 -7.43 33.57 2.33
N THR A 245 -8.73 33.28 2.42
CA THR A 245 -9.33 32.42 3.45
C THR A 245 -9.57 30.98 2.97
N THR A 246 -9.69 30.78 1.66
CA THR A 246 -10.00 29.50 1.00
C THR A 246 -9.21 29.32 -0.30
N LEU A 247 -9.11 28.07 -0.74
CA LEU A 247 -8.83 27.71 -2.13
C LEU A 247 -10.16 27.63 -2.91
N LYS A 248 -10.07 27.70 -4.25
CA LYS A 248 -11.21 27.45 -5.13
C LYS A 248 -11.18 26.00 -5.61
N TRP A 249 -12.29 25.29 -5.43
CA TRP A 249 -12.45 23.92 -5.92
C TRP A 249 -12.09 23.78 -7.40
N ASP A 250 -12.58 24.71 -8.21
CA ASP A 250 -12.38 24.69 -9.67
C ASP A 250 -10.90 24.78 -10.06
N ASP A 251 -10.10 25.57 -9.34
CA ASP A 251 -8.68 25.70 -9.63
C ASP A 251 -7.92 24.45 -9.16
N LEU A 252 -8.32 23.86 -8.03
CA LEU A 252 -7.79 22.59 -7.55
C LEU A 252 -8.09 21.44 -8.52
N ALA A 253 -9.37 21.27 -8.90
CA ALA A 253 -9.83 20.17 -9.75
C ALA A 253 -9.29 20.25 -11.19
N LYS A 254 -9.00 21.47 -11.66
CA LYS A 254 -8.37 21.71 -12.98
C LYS A 254 -6.83 21.70 -12.90
N GLY A 255 -6.24 21.35 -11.76
CA GLY A 255 -4.79 21.23 -11.58
C GLY A 255 -4.02 22.55 -11.68
N LYS A 256 -4.69 23.70 -11.46
CA LYS A 256 -4.04 25.02 -11.52
C LYS A 256 -3.25 25.35 -10.26
N ILE A 257 -3.51 24.64 -9.16
CA ILE A 257 -2.75 24.77 -7.91
C ILE A 257 -1.63 23.73 -7.95
N GLY A 258 -0.41 24.21 -8.20
CA GLY A 258 0.79 23.40 -8.35
C GLY A 258 1.69 23.40 -7.12
N GLN A 259 2.86 22.75 -7.25
CA GLN A 259 3.82 22.57 -6.16
C GLN A 259 4.48 23.88 -5.67
N GLY A 260 4.38 24.96 -6.47
CA GLY A 260 4.85 26.29 -6.10
C GLY A 260 3.80 27.15 -5.39
N ASP A 261 2.55 26.70 -5.35
CA ASP A 261 1.44 27.42 -4.72
C ASP A 261 1.24 26.98 -3.27
N VAL A 262 0.43 27.73 -2.52
CA VAL A 262 -0.04 27.30 -1.19
C VAL A 262 -1.23 26.34 -1.37
N TYR A 263 -0.96 25.03 -1.32
CA TYR A 263 -1.97 23.96 -1.45
C TYR A 263 -2.27 23.21 -0.14
N TYR A 264 -1.63 23.63 0.94
CA TYR A 264 -1.68 23.00 2.27
C TYR A 264 -1.97 24.06 3.33
N LEU A 265 -2.51 23.65 4.48
CA LEU A 265 -2.80 24.54 5.61
C LEU A 265 -1.78 24.28 6.72
N ARG A 266 -0.99 25.29 7.11
CA ARG A 266 -0.08 25.20 8.27
C ARG A 266 -0.68 25.88 9.50
N GLU A 267 -0.40 25.34 10.68
CA GLU A 267 -0.84 25.87 11.97
C GLU A 267 -0.40 27.33 12.19
N ASP A 268 0.78 27.71 11.73
CA ASP A 268 1.31 29.09 11.81
C ASP A 268 0.79 30.03 10.70
N GLN A 269 0.03 29.53 9.74
CA GLN A 269 -0.59 30.28 8.63
C GLN A 269 -2.11 30.20 8.64
N ALA A 270 -2.68 29.75 9.76
CA ALA A 270 -4.09 29.52 9.94
C ALA A 270 -4.66 30.32 11.10
N ILE A 271 -5.95 30.60 11.03
CA ILE A 271 -6.76 31.19 12.11
C ILE A 271 -7.96 30.29 12.40
N ALA A 272 -8.62 30.53 13.53
CA ALA A 272 -9.87 29.84 13.86
C ALA A 272 -10.88 29.99 12.71
N PHE A 273 -11.59 28.90 12.42
CA PHE A 273 -12.62 28.91 11.38
C PHE A 273 -13.78 29.85 11.77
N ASP A 274 -14.11 30.79 10.87
CA ASP A 274 -15.23 31.72 11.04
C ASP A 274 -16.53 31.13 10.48
N ALA A 275 -17.38 30.61 11.37
CA ALA A 275 -18.67 30.04 10.96
C ALA A 275 -19.69 31.10 10.50
N ALA A 276 -19.48 32.38 10.82
CA ALA A 276 -20.40 33.47 10.45
C ALA A 276 -20.06 34.10 9.10
N ALA A 277 -18.90 33.75 8.51
CA ALA A 277 -18.52 34.23 7.18
C ALA A 277 -19.50 33.75 6.09
N THR A 278 -19.65 34.58 5.04
CA THR A 278 -20.47 34.26 3.85
C THR A 278 -19.71 33.32 2.92
N TRP A 279 -19.78 32.02 3.19
CA TRP A 279 -19.15 30.97 2.39
C TRP A 279 -19.81 30.79 1.02
N GLN A 280 -18.99 30.59 -0.02
CA GLN A 280 -19.42 30.42 -1.40
C GLN A 280 -19.29 28.97 -1.86
N GLU A 281 -20.16 28.54 -2.78
CA GLU A 281 -20.07 27.22 -3.39
C GLU A 281 -18.66 26.99 -4.00
N GLY A 282 -18.02 25.89 -3.60
CA GLY A 282 -16.67 25.55 -4.06
C GLY A 282 -15.54 26.13 -3.20
N ASP A 283 -15.83 26.91 -2.16
CA ASP A 283 -14.83 27.25 -1.15
C ASP A 283 -14.21 25.99 -0.57
N THR A 284 -12.87 25.92 -0.58
CA THR A 284 -12.13 24.71 -0.27
C THR A 284 -11.04 24.98 0.75
N ILE A 285 -10.98 24.17 1.81
CA ILE A 285 -9.95 24.24 2.85
C ILE A 285 -9.28 22.86 2.97
N PRO A 286 -7.94 22.76 3.05
CA PRO A 286 -7.28 21.49 3.29
C PRO A 286 -7.81 20.80 4.55
N ARG A 287 -8.11 19.50 4.46
CA ARG A 287 -8.55 18.71 5.62
C ARG A 287 -7.39 18.39 6.58
N ARG A 288 -6.15 18.55 6.12
CA ARG A 288 -4.93 18.30 6.92
C ARG A 288 -4.32 19.63 7.33
N ILE A 289 -4.11 19.80 8.64
CA ILE A 289 -3.34 20.89 9.21
C ILE A 289 -1.93 20.37 9.42
N LEU A 290 -0.96 21.01 8.79
CA LEU A 290 0.46 20.73 8.97
C LEU A 290 0.99 21.53 10.16
N ARG A 291 1.89 20.91 10.93
CA ARG A 291 2.44 21.45 12.18
C ARG A 291 3.85 20.94 12.40
N ALA A 292 4.61 21.62 13.26
CA ALA A 292 5.92 21.15 13.66
C ALA A 292 5.84 19.79 14.38
N ALA A 293 6.56 18.79 13.90
CA ALA A 293 6.71 17.52 14.60
C ALA A 293 7.62 17.68 15.83
N GLN A 294 7.50 16.76 16.80
CA GLN A 294 8.28 16.75 18.04
C GLN A 294 8.57 15.32 18.47
N GLY A 295 9.68 15.11 19.21
CA GLY A 295 10.09 13.79 19.69
C GLY A 295 10.62 12.89 18.56
N SER A 296 10.66 11.58 18.82
CA SER A 296 11.13 10.56 17.87
C SER A 296 10.36 10.62 16.54
N ARG A 297 9.07 10.97 16.63
CA ARG A 297 8.17 11.30 15.51
C ARG A 297 8.69 12.33 14.50
N ALA A 298 9.75 13.08 14.82
CA ALA A 298 10.34 14.14 14.00
C ALA A 298 11.76 13.81 13.49
N ASP A 299 12.28 12.61 13.73
CA ASP A 299 13.69 12.30 13.48
C ASP A 299 14.04 12.21 11.99
N ILE A 300 13.06 11.93 11.13
CA ILE A 300 13.27 11.86 9.67
C ILE A 300 12.96 13.22 9.00
N GLY A 301 14.02 13.87 8.53
CA GLY A 301 13.96 15.10 7.76
C GLY A 301 14.13 14.88 6.26
N VAL A 302 13.69 15.86 5.46
CA VAL A 302 14.04 15.98 4.05
C VAL A 302 15.36 16.75 3.93
N SER A 303 16.35 16.16 3.27
CA SER A 303 17.62 16.83 2.95
C SER A 303 17.51 17.53 1.59
N GLY A 304 17.63 18.86 1.58
CA GLY A 304 17.45 19.68 0.38
C GLY A 304 15.96 19.89 0.06
N GLN A 305 15.56 19.64 -1.19
CA GLN A 305 14.16 19.73 -1.61
C GLN A 305 13.68 18.38 -2.17
N ALA A 306 12.54 17.91 -1.68
CA ALA A 306 11.81 16.84 -2.33
C ALA A 306 10.87 17.44 -3.38
N ARG A 307 11.16 17.16 -4.66
CA ARG A 307 10.54 17.85 -5.80
C ARG A 307 10.15 16.87 -6.89
N TRP A 308 9.01 17.15 -7.51
CA TRP A 308 8.61 16.52 -8.76
C TRP A 308 9.01 17.42 -9.94
N ALA A 309 9.71 16.84 -10.90
CA ALA A 309 10.11 17.50 -12.15
C ALA A 309 10.28 16.45 -13.24
N ASP A 310 9.95 16.82 -14.48
CA ASP A 310 10.17 16.00 -15.68
C ASP A 310 9.59 14.58 -15.59
N GLY A 311 8.47 14.41 -14.88
CA GLY A 311 7.81 13.12 -14.70
C GLY A 311 8.40 12.24 -13.58
N PHE A 312 9.29 12.77 -12.76
CA PHE A 312 9.91 12.03 -11.66
C PHE A 312 9.84 12.79 -10.35
N TRP A 313 9.60 12.05 -9.27
CA TRP A 313 9.92 12.52 -7.93
C TRP A 313 11.39 12.28 -7.64
N GLN A 314 12.02 13.23 -6.95
CA GLN A 314 13.30 13.04 -6.28
C GLN A 314 13.14 13.45 -4.81
N VAL A 315 13.41 12.51 -3.90
CA VAL A 315 13.25 12.70 -2.46
C VAL A 315 14.51 12.21 -1.77
N THR A 316 15.10 13.04 -0.91
CA THR A 316 16.22 12.63 -0.06
C THR A 316 15.80 12.74 1.40
N LEU A 317 15.76 11.62 2.10
CA LEU A 317 15.48 11.57 3.53
C LEU A 317 16.79 11.45 4.32
N ARG A 318 16.83 12.05 5.50
CA ARG A 318 17.95 12.02 6.44
C ARG A 318 17.41 11.71 7.84
N ARG A 319 18.11 10.86 8.57
CA ARG A 319 17.93 10.65 10.02
C ARG A 319 19.31 10.50 10.67
N LYS A 320 19.40 10.78 11.96
CA LYS A 320 20.56 10.35 12.75
C LYS A 320 20.70 8.82 12.66
N MET A 321 21.94 8.34 12.66
CA MET A 321 22.23 6.92 12.73
C MET A 321 21.78 6.32 14.06
N ASP A 322 21.98 7.06 15.16
CA ASP A 322 21.47 6.74 16.49
C ASP A 322 20.47 7.82 16.95
N THR A 323 19.19 7.45 17.02
CA THR A 323 18.10 8.32 17.48
C THR A 323 17.98 8.33 19.01
N GLY A 324 18.66 7.42 19.71
CA GLY A 324 18.48 7.19 21.15
C GLY A 324 17.16 6.49 21.49
N LYS A 325 16.45 5.93 20.49
CA LYS A 325 15.12 5.31 20.63
C LYS A 325 15.09 3.87 20.07
N PRO A 326 15.91 2.94 20.58
CA PRO A 326 16.08 1.60 19.98
C PRO A 326 14.84 0.68 20.05
N THR A 327 13.78 1.08 20.74
CA THR A 327 12.49 0.37 20.77
C THR A 327 11.46 0.92 19.78
N GLU A 328 11.80 2.00 19.07
CA GLU A 328 10.96 2.67 18.07
C GLU A 328 11.70 2.66 16.71
N ASP A 329 13.03 2.84 16.73
CA ASP A 329 13.90 2.92 15.56
C ASP A 329 14.95 1.81 15.46
N LYS A 330 15.31 1.47 14.22
CA LYS A 330 16.53 0.69 13.95
C LYS A 330 17.75 1.61 13.96
N ILE A 331 18.69 1.31 14.88
CA ILE A 331 19.93 2.07 15.03
C ILE A 331 20.94 1.63 13.96
N PHE A 332 21.33 2.58 13.13
CA PHE A 332 22.35 2.39 12.10
C PHE A 332 23.75 2.47 12.71
N ARG A 333 24.63 1.56 12.32
CA ARG A 333 26.02 1.51 12.79
C ARG A 333 26.95 1.33 11.60
N ASP A 334 28.11 1.99 11.68
CA ASP A 334 29.20 1.71 10.74
C ASP A 334 29.59 0.22 10.84
N GLY A 335 29.82 -0.41 9.70
CA GLY A 335 29.98 -1.86 9.59
C GLY A 335 28.70 -2.69 9.70
N GLY A 336 27.52 -2.07 9.78
CA GLY A 336 26.22 -2.77 9.88
C GLY A 336 25.67 -3.28 8.55
N VAL A 337 24.86 -4.34 8.61
CA VAL A 337 24.04 -4.83 7.49
C VAL A 337 22.59 -4.88 7.95
N TYR A 338 21.70 -4.37 7.11
CA TYR A 338 20.27 -4.22 7.38
C TYR A 338 19.45 -4.82 6.25
N GLN A 339 18.22 -5.21 6.54
CA GLN A 339 17.24 -5.55 5.53
C GLN A 339 16.34 -4.35 5.28
N VAL A 340 16.05 -4.07 4.01
CA VAL A 340 15.16 -2.98 3.61
C VAL A 340 14.13 -3.42 2.56
N ALA A 341 12.93 -2.85 2.61
CA ALA A 341 11.92 -3.03 1.57
C ALA A 341 11.19 -1.71 1.33
N PHE A 342 10.84 -1.44 0.07
CA PHE A 342 10.34 -0.14 -0.36
C PHE A 342 8.90 -0.21 -0.84
N ALA A 343 8.22 0.93 -0.79
CA ALA A 343 6.89 1.10 -1.35
C ALA A 343 6.69 2.51 -1.91
N ILE A 344 5.88 2.63 -2.96
CA ILE A 344 5.41 3.94 -3.47
C ILE A 344 3.90 3.95 -3.71
N HIS A 345 3.29 5.10 -3.42
CA HIS A 345 1.98 5.48 -3.95
C HIS A 345 2.20 6.50 -5.06
N ARG A 346 1.47 6.33 -6.17
CA ARG A 346 1.42 7.26 -7.31
C ARG A 346 0.02 7.31 -7.90
N GLN A 347 -0.27 8.32 -8.71
CA GLN A 347 -1.54 8.41 -9.45
C GLN A 347 -2.78 8.48 -8.54
N ALA A 348 -2.69 9.30 -7.48
CA ALA A 348 -3.78 9.52 -6.55
C ALA A 348 -4.35 8.23 -5.91
N THR A 349 -3.48 7.28 -5.61
CA THR A 349 -3.86 6.05 -4.93
C THR A 349 -3.64 6.16 -3.42
N GLY A 350 -4.56 5.57 -2.65
CA GLY A 350 -4.48 5.48 -1.19
C GLY A 350 -4.46 4.02 -0.71
N GLY A 351 -4.38 3.82 0.60
CA GLY A 351 -4.54 2.49 1.21
C GLY A 351 -3.64 1.41 0.60
N ARG A 352 -4.23 0.26 0.26
CA ARG A 352 -3.51 -0.90 -0.27
C ARG A 352 -3.10 -0.80 -1.73
N TRP A 353 -3.58 0.19 -2.50
CA TRP A 353 -3.23 0.34 -3.91
C TRP A 353 -1.89 1.05 -4.05
N HIS A 354 -0.81 0.29 -4.04
CA HIS A 354 0.57 0.78 -4.11
C HIS A 354 1.49 -0.28 -4.70
N TYR A 355 2.72 0.14 -5.01
CA TYR A 355 3.77 -0.77 -5.46
C TYR A 355 4.74 -1.05 -4.32
N VAL A 356 5.26 -2.27 -4.26
CA VAL A 356 6.17 -2.74 -3.20
C VAL A 356 7.39 -3.44 -3.81
N SER A 357 8.50 -3.49 -3.09
CA SER A 357 9.68 -4.28 -3.46
C SER A 357 9.75 -5.61 -2.72
N LEU A 358 10.51 -6.55 -3.28
CA LEU A 358 11.12 -7.64 -2.50
C LEU A 358 12.23 -7.08 -1.59
N PRO A 359 12.63 -7.77 -0.50
CA PRO A 359 13.62 -7.22 0.44
C PRO A 359 15.02 -7.19 -0.17
N PHE A 360 15.79 -6.15 0.14
CA PHE A 360 17.21 -5.98 -0.21
C PHE A 360 18.06 -5.92 1.06
N THR A 361 19.33 -6.27 0.93
CA THR A 361 20.37 -5.99 1.91
C THR A 361 20.93 -4.57 1.73
N LEU A 362 21.08 -3.84 2.83
CA LEU A 362 21.72 -2.52 2.91
C LEU A 362 22.98 -2.64 3.75
N GLY A 363 24.14 -2.26 3.21
CA GLY A 363 25.43 -2.34 3.88
C GLY A 363 26.03 -0.97 4.14
N LEU A 364 26.39 -0.71 5.39
CA LEU A 364 27.19 0.45 5.80
C LEU A 364 28.63 -0.03 6.02
N GLY A 365 29.50 0.17 5.03
CA GLY A 365 30.89 -0.32 5.12
C GLY A 365 31.05 -1.85 5.00
N ARG A 366 29.98 -2.57 4.65
CA ARG A 366 29.99 -4.01 4.33
C ARG A 366 29.28 -4.28 3.01
N GLU A 367 29.72 -5.31 2.30
CA GLU A 367 29.12 -5.73 1.03
C GLU A 367 27.64 -6.07 1.21
N ALA A 368 26.80 -5.52 0.34
CA ALA A 368 25.37 -5.71 0.28
C ALA A 368 24.84 -5.31 -1.11
N GLU A 369 23.58 -5.62 -1.39
CA GLU A 369 22.93 -5.24 -2.65
C GLU A 369 22.79 -3.72 -2.82
N ILE A 370 22.52 -3.01 -1.72
CA ILE A 370 22.56 -1.55 -1.64
C ILE A 370 23.73 -1.17 -0.76
N GLN A 371 24.76 -0.58 -1.37
CA GLN A 371 25.92 -0.07 -0.64
C GLN A 371 25.66 1.38 -0.24
N ALA A 372 25.71 1.67 1.07
CA ALA A 372 25.73 3.05 1.53
C ALA A 372 27.14 3.65 1.36
N ALA A 373 27.25 4.78 0.66
CA ALA A 373 28.52 5.51 0.52
C ALA A 373 28.87 6.24 1.83
N LYS A 374 30.05 5.96 2.36
CA LYS A 374 30.61 6.77 3.45
C LYS A 374 31.12 8.09 2.88
N PHE A 375 30.82 9.21 3.55
CA PHE A 375 31.28 10.53 3.14
C PHE A 375 31.61 11.42 4.34
N GLU A 376 32.28 12.54 4.08
CA GLU A 376 32.61 13.57 5.06
C GLU A 376 31.84 14.86 4.74
N GLY A 377 31.38 15.59 5.75
CA GLY A 377 30.66 16.87 5.60
C GLY A 377 29.15 16.78 5.85
N GLU A 378 28.42 17.82 5.45
CA GLU A 378 26.99 18.01 5.80
C GLU A 378 26.01 17.26 4.88
N ALA A 379 26.40 17.00 3.64
CA ALA A 379 25.54 16.33 2.66
C ALA A 379 26.37 15.46 1.68
N PRO A 380 25.84 14.30 1.26
CA PRO A 380 26.49 13.44 0.28
C PRO A 380 26.48 14.06 -1.13
N ASP A 381 27.53 13.80 -1.90
CA ASP A 381 27.67 14.27 -3.28
C ASP A 381 27.00 13.35 -4.33
N TRP A 382 26.52 12.18 -3.89
CA TRP A 382 25.80 11.19 -4.69
C TRP A 382 26.54 10.68 -5.94
N ARG A 383 27.88 10.61 -5.91
CA ARG A 383 28.68 10.10 -7.05
C ARG A 383 28.47 8.62 -7.36
N GLN A 384 28.03 7.84 -6.38
CA GLN A 384 27.75 6.40 -6.57
C GLN A 384 26.58 6.17 -7.55
N ALA A 385 26.57 5.04 -8.24
CA ALA A 385 25.44 4.65 -9.06
C ALA A 385 24.18 4.39 -8.21
N ALA A 386 23.01 4.68 -8.78
CA ALA A 386 21.75 4.29 -8.15
C ALA A 386 21.44 2.82 -8.39
N VAL A 387 20.95 2.14 -7.35
CA VAL A 387 20.41 0.78 -7.46
C VAL A 387 18.99 0.87 -8.00
N ASN A 388 18.69 0.16 -9.09
CA ASN A 388 17.34 0.05 -9.64
C ASN A 388 16.58 -1.07 -8.93
N VAL A 389 15.62 -0.68 -8.11
CA VAL A 389 14.68 -1.58 -7.44
C VAL A 389 13.42 -1.72 -8.28
N THR A 390 13.06 -2.95 -8.64
CA THR A 390 11.76 -3.22 -9.27
C THR A 390 10.68 -3.25 -8.21
N LEU A 391 9.70 -2.36 -8.31
CA LEU A 391 8.49 -2.41 -7.51
C LEU A 391 7.38 -3.09 -8.30
N PHE A 392 6.47 -3.77 -7.62
CA PHE A 392 5.32 -4.45 -8.23
C PHE A 392 4.04 -4.26 -7.43
N TYR A 393 2.90 -4.36 -8.10
CA TYR A 393 1.58 -4.32 -7.46
C TYR A 393 1.27 -5.66 -6.76
N PRO A 394 1.07 -5.69 -5.44
CA PRO A 394 1.05 -6.95 -4.68
C PRO A 394 -0.31 -7.68 -4.65
N GLY A 395 -1.38 -7.06 -5.14
CA GLY A 395 -2.74 -7.60 -5.05
C GLY A 395 -3.22 -7.82 -3.61
N GLN A 396 -4.03 -8.86 -3.38
CA GLN A 396 -4.52 -9.26 -2.04
C GLN A 396 -3.92 -10.60 -1.61
N VAL A 397 -2.66 -10.58 -1.19
CA VAL A 397 -1.94 -11.76 -0.67
C VAL A 397 -1.49 -11.50 0.76
N ASN A 398 -1.88 -12.37 1.69
CA ASN A 398 -1.56 -12.24 3.11
C ASN A 398 -0.69 -13.38 3.65
N TRP A 399 0.02 -13.12 4.73
CA TRP A 399 0.89 -14.04 5.43
C TRP A 399 0.20 -15.35 5.86
N PRO A 400 -1.04 -15.34 6.37
CA PRO A 400 -1.77 -16.57 6.70
C PRO A 400 -2.02 -17.46 5.49
N HIS A 401 -2.34 -16.88 4.31
CA HIS A 401 -2.47 -17.63 3.06
C HIS A 401 -1.14 -18.26 2.65
N LEU A 402 -0.05 -17.50 2.67
CA LEU A 402 1.29 -17.98 2.30
C LEU A 402 1.76 -19.16 3.16
N ASN A 403 1.34 -19.21 4.41
CA ASN A 403 1.64 -20.30 5.36
C ASN A 403 0.60 -21.44 5.36
N SER A 404 -0.46 -21.34 4.56
CA SER A 404 -1.54 -22.33 4.51
C SER A 404 -1.24 -23.45 3.52
N ALA A 405 -1.81 -24.63 3.74
CA ALA A 405 -1.73 -25.75 2.79
C ALA A 405 -2.34 -25.45 1.40
N ARG A 406 -3.09 -24.34 1.27
CA ARG A 406 -3.66 -23.90 -0.02
C ARG A 406 -2.65 -23.18 -0.90
N HIS A 407 -1.55 -22.68 -0.33
CA HIS A 407 -0.47 -22.06 -1.09
C HIS A 407 0.53 -23.14 -1.54
N ALA A 408 0.73 -23.28 -2.85
CA ALA A 408 1.62 -24.30 -3.42
C ALA A 408 3.07 -24.19 -2.89
N GLY A 409 3.52 -22.98 -2.56
CA GLY A 409 4.84 -22.72 -1.98
C GLY A 409 4.93 -22.89 -0.45
N ALA A 410 3.89 -23.34 0.25
CA ALA A 410 3.88 -23.36 1.72
C ALA A 410 4.99 -24.22 2.35
N SER A 411 5.42 -25.30 1.69
CA SER A 411 6.57 -26.10 2.14
C SER A 411 7.90 -25.32 2.04
N ASN A 412 8.05 -24.43 1.06
CA ASN A 412 9.20 -23.53 0.93
C ASN A 412 9.19 -22.47 2.02
N ILE A 413 8.01 -21.89 2.32
CA ILE A 413 7.85 -20.92 3.42
C ILE A 413 8.26 -21.55 4.75
N LYS A 414 7.78 -22.77 5.06
CA LYS A 414 8.15 -23.51 6.28
C LYS A 414 9.65 -23.79 6.40
N ARG A 415 10.34 -23.97 5.27
CA ARG A 415 11.79 -24.17 5.22
C ARG A 415 12.58 -22.86 5.23
N GLY A 416 11.92 -21.70 5.27
CA GLY A 416 12.59 -20.41 5.25
C GLY A 416 13.24 -20.07 3.91
N VAL A 417 12.77 -20.66 2.80
CA VAL A 417 13.29 -20.36 1.47
C VAL A 417 12.88 -18.94 1.08
N PRO A 418 13.81 -18.03 0.73
CA PRO A 418 13.49 -16.67 0.32
C PRO A 418 12.58 -16.63 -0.90
N VAL A 419 11.68 -15.64 -0.97
CA VAL A 419 10.70 -15.49 -2.06
C VAL A 419 11.37 -15.37 -3.43
N ARG A 420 12.50 -14.65 -3.50
CA ARG A 420 13.30 -14.44 -4.72
C ARG A 420 13.85 -15.72 -5.34
N TYR A 421 13.91 -16.82 -4.59
CA TYR A 421 14.39 -18.10 -5.11
C TYR A 421 13.43 -18.72 -6.14
N ARG A 422 12.12 -18.41 -6.06
CA ARG A 422 11.09 -19.01 -6.92
C ARG A 422 10.25 -18.01 -7.70
N HIS A 423 10.39 -16.72 -7.40
CA HIS A 423 9.50 -15.70 -7.94
C HIS A 423 10.28 -14.46 -8.36
N SER A 424 9.94 -13.95 -9.53
CA SER A 424 10.23 -12.57 -9.92
C SER A 424 9.10 -11.63 -9.50
N GLU A 425 9.39 -10.33 -9.45
CA GLU A 425 8.41 -9.27 -9.16
C GLU A 425 7.23 -9.29 -10.14
N GLU A 426 7.49 -9.56 -11.43
CA GLU A 426 6.45 -9.69 -12.45
C GLU A 426 5.51 -10.86 -12.16
N GLN A 427 6.07 -12.03 -11.85
CA GLN A 427 5.26 -13.20 -11.46
C GLN A 427 4.42 -12.91 -10.22
N LEU A 428 5.00 -12.25 -9.21
CA LEU A 428 4.26 -11.88 -8.00
C LEU A 428 3.15 -10.87 -8.27
N ALA A 429 3.34 -9.95 -9.22
CA ALA A 429 2.29 -9.01 -9.61
C ALA A 429 1.08 -9.75 -10.20
N HIS A 430 1.33 -10.70 -11.11
CA HIS A 430 0.28 -11.51 -11.72
C HIS A 430 -0.40 -12.43 -10.70
N TYR A 431 0.37 -13.15 -9.88
CA TYR A 431 -0.19 -13.99 -8.81
C TYR A 431 -0.98 -13.18 -7.78
N GLY A 432 -0.52 -11.97 -7.46
CA GLY A 432 -1.24 -11.04 -6.58
C GLY A 432 -2.62 -10.69 -7.13
N ILE A 433 -2.73 -10.43 -8.43
CA ILE A 433 -4.02 -10.19 -9.10
C ILE A 433 -4.85 -11.47 -9.11
N GLU A 434 -4.30 -12.60 -9.53
CA GLU A 434 -5.03 -13.87 -9.57
C GLU A 434 -5.60 -14.25 -8.19
N ALA A 435 -4.87 -13.96 -7.12
CA ALA A 435 -5.32 -14.18 -5.74
C ALA A 435 -6.66 -13.46 -5.45
N GLU A 436 -6.87 -12.24 -5.99
CA GLU A 436 -8.10 -11.46 -5.85
C GLU A 436 -9.33 -12.10 -6.51
N PHE A 437 -9.11 -13.07 -7.40
CA PHE A 437 -10.16 -13.76 -8.16
C PHE A 437 -10.15 -15.28 -7.98
N THR A 438 -9.42 -15.81 -7.00
CA THR A 438 -9.21 -17.27 -6.83
C THR A 438 -10.51 -18.08 -6.93
N ASP A 439 -11.57 -17.66 -6.23
CA ASP A 439 -12.85 -18.39 -6.22
C ASP A 439 -13.57 -18.33 -7.58
N ALA A 440 -13.54 -17.17 -8.23
CA ALA A 440 -14.14 -17.00 -9.55
C ALA A 440 -13.36 -17.75 -10.63
N ILE A 441 -12.02 -17.76 -10.55
CA ILE A 441 -11.15 -18.55 -11.43
C ILE A 441 -11.44 -20.04 -11.26
N ARG A 442 -11.54 -20.53 -10.02
CA ARG A 442 -11.88 -21.94 -9.74
C ARG A 442 -13.26 -22.32 -10.25
N GLY A 443 -14.26 -21.45 -10.04
CA GLY A 443 -15.61 -21.66 -10.56
C GLY A 443 -15.60 -21.77 -12.09
N GLN A 444 -14.90 -20.87 -12.77
CA GLN A 444 -14.73 -20.90 -14.22
C GLN A 444 -14.05 -22.20 -14.68
N TRP A 445 -12.96 -22.60 -14.03
CA TRP A 445 -12.25 -23.84 -14.33
C TRP A 445 -13.13 -25.08 -14.17
N LEU A 446 -13.94 -25.14 -13.12
CA LEU A 446 -14.89 -26.24 -12.90
C LEU A 446 -15.92 -26.30 -14.03
N LEU A 447 -16.47 -25.15 -14.43
CA LEU A 447 -17.42 -25.07 -15.55
C LEU A 447 -16.78 -25.50 -16.86
N THR A 448 -15.55 -25.05 -17.16
CA THR A 448 -14.82 -25.46 -18.36
C THR A 448 -14.51 -26.97 -18.35
N MET A 449 -14.11 -27.52 -17.21
CA MET A 449 -13.87 -28.96 -17.06
C MET A 449 -15.15 -29.77 -17.27
N LEU A 450 -16.26 -29.36 -16.65
CA LEU A 450 -17.57 -30.00 -16.82
C LEU A 450 -18.07 -29.92 -18.27
N ALA A 451 -17.88 -28.78 -18.93
CA ALA A 451 -18.20 -28.60 -20.35
C ALA A 451 -17.36 -29.54 -21.24
N GLY A 452 -16.06 -29.66 -20.98
CA GLY A 452 -15.18 -30.60 -21.68
C GLY A 452 -15.60 -32.06 -21.49
N ILE A 453 -15.92 -32.47 -20.26
CA ILE A 453 -16.45 -33.81 -19.97
C ILE A 453 -17.76 -34.05 -20.70
N ALA A 454 -18.69 -33.08 -20.67
CA ALA A 454 -19.96 -33.17 -21.37
C ALA A 454 -19.77 -33.32 -22.90
N LEU A 455 -18.79 -32.61 -23.48
CA LEU A 455 -18.44 -32.69 -24.90
C LEU A 455 -17.88 -34.06 -25.26
N ILE A 456 -17.00 -34.63 -24.43
CA ILE A 456 -16.46 -35.99 -24.60
C ILE A 456 -17.60 -37.03 -24.54
N VAL A 457 -18.49 -36.92 -23.55
CA VAL A 457 -19.64 -37.83 -23.41
C VAL A 457 -20.60 -37.70 -24.59
N ALA A 458 -20.95 -36.48 -25.00
CA ALA A 458 -21.82 -36.22 -26.14
C ALA A 458 -21.23 -36.79 -27.44
N PHE A 459 -19.92 -36.62 -27.65
CA PHE A 459 -19.22 -37.20 -28.79
C PHE A 459 -19.20 -38.72 -28.74
N GLY A 460 -18.89 -39.32 -27.59
CA GLY A 460 -18.91 -40.78 -27.39
C GLY A 460 -20.29 -41.40 -27.61
N VAL A 461 -21.36 -40.76 -27.15
CA VAL A 461 -22.75 -41.16 -27.42
C VAL A 461 -23.07 -41.02 -28.90
N GLY A 462 -22.71 -39.89 -29.51
CA GLY A 462 -22.91 -39.60 -30.94
C GLY A 462 -22.25 -40.63 -31.86
N LEU A 463 -21.03 -41.08 -31.55
CA LEU A 463 -20.31 -42.10 -32.30
C LEU A 463 -20.83 -43.53 -32.07
N ASN A 464 -21.23 -43.88 -30.84
CA ASN A 464 -21.68 -45.24 -30.53
C ASN A 464 -23.12 -45.56 -30.99
N LEU A 465 -23.99 -44.55 -31.09
CA LEU A 465 -25.37 -44.71 -31.55
C LEU A 465 -25.50 -45.32 -32.98
N PRO A 466 -24.72 -44.90 -34.00
CA PRO A 466 -24.74 -45.53 -35.32
C PRO A 466 -24.04 -46.90 -35.36
N LEU A 467 -23.06 -47.16 -34.51
CA LEU A 467 -22.34 -48.45 -34.45
C LEU A 467 -23.23 -49.59 -33.91
N LYS A 468 -24.04 -49.33 -32.87
CA LYS A 468 -25.05 -50.30 -32.37
C LYS A 468 -26.15 -50.62 -33.39
N ARG A 469 -26.40 -49.77 -34.40
CA ARG A 469 -27.38 -50.04 -35.46
C ARG A 469 -26.88 -51.00 -36.54
N LYS A 470 -25.57 -51.20 -36.69
CA LYS A 470 -25.00 -52.13 -37.70
C LYS A 470 -24.91 -53.59 -37.22
N GLN A 471 -25.14 -53.85 -35.93
CA GLN A 471 -25.10 -55.21 -35.35
C GLN A 471 -26.49 -55.87 -35.22
N GLY A 472 -27.54 -55.26 -35.79
CA GLY A 472 -28.90 -55.78 -35.77
C GLY A 472 -29.47 -55.95 -37.18
N HIS A 473 -28.78 -56.72 -38.03
CA HIS A 473 -29.32 -57.31 -39.25
C HIS A 473 -29.06 -58.81 -39.24
#